data_AF-A0A8T2DP75-F1
#
_entry.id   AF-A0A8T2DP75-F1
#
_cell.length_a   1.000
_cell.length_b   1.000
_cell.length_c   1.000
_cell.angle_alpha   90.00
_cell.angle_beta   90.00
_cell.angle_gamma   90.00
#
_symmetry.space_group_name_H-M   'P 1'
#
loop_
_entity.id
_entity.type
_entity.pdbx_description
1 polymer ?
#
loop_
_entity_poly.entity_id
_entity_poly.type
_entity_poly.pdbx_seq_one_letter_code
_entity_poly.pdbx_strand_id
1 'polypeptide(L)'
;MAALCSHLTISSLHSLSRYENCFLSSQFSKPLFLNQSQNKPRFSISFCLKQSNHDERQIQQDSAKEEEEEEEEYWVVTAVRSRYNEIVIVDTASSRYLLLDSTKNVHSVINKGGQNWTGSYWDEFASLPPIIPNGPVAIYGLGGGTAARLMLELWPTMQLEGWEIDEILIEKARDYLGLSELEKPTSKGGRLCVHVDDALSPSQDVSGRYAGIIVDLFADGKVLDQLQEVLYMVMIVSIISHISTLYLLMY
;
A
#
# COMPACT_ATOMS: atom_id res chain seq x y z
N MET A 1 -12.93 -65.50 37.68
CA MET A 1 -11.48 -65.23 37.51
C MET A 1 -11.33 -63.71 37.59
N ALA A 2 -11.36 -63.06 38.75
CA ALA A 2 -10.26 -62.91 39.74
C ALA A 2 -8.94 -62.48 39.05
N ALA A 3 -8.27 -61.38 39.38
CA ALA A 3 -8.07 -60.79 40.70
C ALA A 3 -7.52 -59.34 40.71
N LEU A 4 -7.66 -58.69 41.90
CA LEU A 4 -6.81 -57.68 42.57
C LEU A 4 -6.61 -56.31 41.88
N CYS A 5 -7.06 -55.14 42.35
CA CYS A 5 -7.13 -54.48 43.68
C CYS A 5 -5.77 -54.01 44.24
N SER A 6 -5.50 -52.69 44.21
CA SER A 6 -5.08 -51.89 45.39
C SER A 6 -5.00 -50.39 45.07
N HIS A 7 -5.64 -49.61 45.94
CA HIS A 7 -5.53 -48.15 46.08
C HIS A 7 -4.23 -47.76 46.77
N LEU A 8 -3.75 -46.53 46.52
CA LEU A 8 -3.18 -45.65 47.55
C LEU A 8 -3.43 -44.18 47.16
N THR A 9 -3.78 -43.38 48.16
CA THR A 9 -4.29 -42.01 48.10
C THR A 9 -3.34 -41.04 48.80
N ILE A 10 -3.40 -39.77 48.35
CA ILE A 10 -3.13 -38.49 49.05
C ILE A 10 -1.67 -38.11 49.38
N SER A 11 -1.24 -36.97 48.82
CA SER A 11 -0.82 -35.81 49.62
C SER A 11 -0.92 -34.51 48.82
N SER A 12 -1.81 -33.63 49.28
CA SER A 12 -1.83 -32.18 49.02
C SER A 12 -0.51 -31.53 49.44
N LEU A 13 -0.03 -30.51 48.71
CA LEU A 13 0.51 -29.30 49.32
C LEU A 13 0.52 -28.13 48.31
N HIS A 14 0.09 -27.00 48.84
CA HIS A 14 -0.10 -25.67 48.28
C HIS A 14 1.01 -25.09 47.39
N SER A 15 0.61 -24.35 46.35
CA SER A 15 1.04 -22.95 46.19
C SER A 15 0.05 -22.19 45.29
N LEU A 16 -0.83 -21.42 45.92
CA LEU A 16 -1.55 -20.31 45.30
C LEU A 16 -0.69 -19.04 45.45
N SER A 17 -0.42 -18.36 44.35
CA SER A 17 -0.14 -16.92 44.30
C SER A 17 -0.83 -16.43 43.02
N ARG A 18 -2.06 -15.89 43.13
CA ARG A 18 -2.37 -14.47 43.38
C ARG A 18 -1.46 -13.53 42.59
N TYR A 19 -2.01 -12.95 41.53
CA TYR A 19 -1.80 -11.56 41.18
C TYR A 19 -3.17 -10.92 40.99
N GLU A 20 -3.67 -10.32 42.07
CA GLU A 20 -4.73 -9.31 41.99
C GLU A 20 -4.11 -7.98 41.55
N ASN A 21 -4.94 -7.20 40.86
CA ASN A 21 -4.75 -5.80 40.53
C ASN A 21 -4.31 -4.98 41.75
N CYS A 22 -3.32 -4.11 41.55
CA CYS A 22 -3.19 -2.91 42.38
C CYS A 22 -2.92 -1.71 41.47
N PHE A 23 -3.95 -0.86 41.40
CA PHE A 23 -3.85 0.56 41.12
C PHE A 23 -2.68 1.16 41.92
N LEU A 24 -1.78 1.88 41.25
CA LEU A 24 -1.13 3.05 41.83
C LEU A 24 -0.78 4.05 40.73
N SER A 25 -1.29 5.26 40.95
CA SER A 25 -1.04 6.51 40.26
C SER A 25 0.44 6.76 39.99
N SER A 26 0.79 7.07 38.74
CA SER A 26 2.00 7.83 38.43
C SER A 26 1.59 9.09 37.66
N GLN A 27 1.75 10.22 38.33
CA GLN A 27 1.60 11.57 37.79
C GLN A 27 2.52 11.75 36.57
N PHE A 28 1.94 11.90 35.38
CA PHE A 28 2.69 12.31 34.20
C PHE A 28 2.85 13.83 34.22
N SER A 29 4.09 14.27 34.46
CA SER A 29 4.52 15.65 34.34
C SER A 29 4.32 16.16 32.90
N LYS A 30 3.72 17.34 32.77
CA LYS A 30 3.53 18.07 31.51
C LYS A 30 4.87 18.25 30.78
N PRO A 31 4.96 18.05 29.45
CA PRO A 31 6.15 18.46 28.73
C PRO A 31 6.19 19.99 28.61
N LEU A 32 7.35 20.53 28.93
CA LEU A 32 7.70 21.94 28.71
C LEU A 32 7.74 22.21 27.20
N PHE A 33 7.02 23.24 26.78
CA PHE A 33 7.10 23.78 25.43
C PHE A 33 8.53 24.26 25.15
N LEU A 34 9.24 23.57 24.25
CA LEU A 34 10.47 24.08 23.65
C LEU A 34 10.13 24.61 22.27
N ASN A 35 10.12 25.93 22.14
CA ASN A 35 9.87 26.64 20.90
C ASN A 35 11.13 26.51 20.01
N GLN A 36 11.14 25.56 19.07
CA GLN A 36 12.20 25.43 18.08
C GLN A 36 11.76 26.10 16.77
N SER A 37 12.10 27.39 16.65
CA SER A 37 12.28 28.01 15.34
C SER A 37 13.48 27.33 14.68
N GLN A 38 13.20 26.47 13.70
CA GLN A 38 14.24 25.82 12.90
C GLN A 38 13.93 26.03 11.42
N ASN A 39 14.84 26.77 10.78
CA ASN A 39 14.88 26.96 9.33
C ASN A 39 14.92 25.59 8.66
N LYS A 40 13.85 25.25 7.93
CA LYS A 40 13.78 24.02 7.15
C LYS A 40 14.72 24.15 5.93
N PRO A 41 15.54 23.12 5.62
CA PRO A 41 16.41 23.17 4.47
C PRO A 41 15.58 23.12 3.18
N ARG A 42 15.88 24.04 2.26
CA ARG A 42 15.24 24.19 0.95
C ARG A 42 16.07 23.48 -0.11
N PHE A 43 15.42 22.67 -0.94
CA PHE A 43 16.04 22.01 -2.09
C PHE A 43 15.07 22.09 -3.27
N SER A 44 15.56 22.26 -4.50
CA SER A 44 14.76 22.10 -5.73
C SER A 44 15.12 20.78 -6.41
N ILE A 45 14.12 20.10 -6.96
CA ILE A 45 14.24 18.86 -7.75
C ILE A 45 13.29 19.03 -8.93
N SER A 46 13.75 18.70 -10.14
CA SER A 46 12.89 18.51 -11.30
C SER A 46 12.31 17.09 -11.26
N PHE A 47 10.98 16.98 -11.31
CA PHE A 47 10.28 15.70 -11.36
C PHE A 47 10.05 15.33 -12.83
N CYS A 48 10.81 14.37 -13.34
CA CYS A 48 10.62 13.86 -14.68
C CYS A 48 9.59 12.71 -14.66
N LEU A 49 8.29 13.03 -14.73
CA LEU A 49 7.27 12.04 -15.09
C LEU A 49 7.38 11.79 -16.60
N LYS A 50 8.02 10.70 -16.99
CA LYS A 50 8.06 10.30 -18.40
C LYS A 50 6.67 9.88 -18.85
N GLN A 51 5.98 10.79 -19.53
CA GLN A 51 4.83 10.44 -20.36
C GLN A 51 5.33 9.66 -21.58
N SER A 52 5.06 8.35 -21.63
CA SER A 52 5.28 7.56 -22.85
C SER A 52 4.01 7.60 -23.70
N ASN A 53 3.82 8.68 -24.46
CA ASN A 53 2.81 8.69 -25.53
C ASN A 53 3.38 7.95 -26.74
N HIS A 54 2.97 6.70 -26.91
CA HIS A 54 3.29 5.90 -28.09
C HIS A 54 2.14 6.00 -29.09
N ASP A 55 2.16 7.03 -29.94
CA ASP A 55 1.34 7.05 -31.16
C ASP A 55 2.24 7.24 -32.38
N GLU A 56 2.36 6.17 -33.16
CA GLU A 56 3.12 6.14 -34.40
C GLU A 56 2.35 6.79 -35.56
N ARG A 57 2.94 7.88 -36.05
CA ARG A 57 2.98 8.38 -37.45
C ARG A 57 1.79 9.18 -37.98
N GLN A 58 2.00 10.50 -38.13
CA GLN A 58 2.24 11.10 -39.46
C GLN A 58 2.93 12.48 -39.34
N ILE A 59 3.85 12.73 -40.27
CA ILE A 59 4.86 13.81 -40.28
C ILE A 59 4.26 15.11 -40.84
N GLN A 60 4.33 16.22 -40.09
CA GLN A 60 4.92 17.51 -40.52
C GLN A 60 4.78 18.60 -39.45
N GLN A 61 5.93 19.12 -39.02
CA GLN A 61 6.22 20.44 -38.43
C GLN A 61 5.07 21.17 -37.72
N ASP A 62 5.12 21.23 -36.39
CA ASP A 62 5.10 22.51 -35.67
C ASP A 62 5.59 22.36 -34.23
N SER A 63 6.54 23.23 -33.87
CA SER A 63 7.02 23.59 -32.52
C SER A 63 7.20 22.47 -31.49
N ALA A 64 8.45 22.12 -31.22
CA ALA A 64 8.85 21.58 -29.92
C ALA A 64 8.44 22.58 -28.83
N LYS A 65 7.31 22.34 -28.18
CA LYS A 65 7.08 22.87 -26.85
C LYS A 65 7.94 22.02 -25.93
N GLU A 66 9.10 22.56 -25.58
CA GLU A 66 9.72 22.20 -24.31
C GLU A 66 8.65 22.49 -23.25
N GLU A 67 8.06 21.45 -22.66
CA GLU A 67 7.28 21.62 -21.45
C GLU A 67 8.28 22.18 -20.43
N GLU A 68 8.17 23.47 -20.12
CA GLU A 68 8.93 24.07 -19.03
C GLU A 68 8.55 23.29 -17.77
N GLU A 69 9.46 22.43 -17.29
CA GLU A 69 9.33 21.75 -16.02
C GLU A 69 9.28 22.83 -14.93
N GLU A 70 8.09 23.13 -14.42
CA GLU A 70 7.94 24.06 -13.31
C GLU A 70 8.63 23.44 -12.08
N GLU A 71 9.81 23.95 -11.74
CA GLU A 71 10.51 23.58 -10.51
C GLU A 71 9.67 24.02 -9.31
N GLU A 72 8.89 23.10 -8.74
CA GLU A 72 8.18 23.34 -7.49
C GLU A 72 9.10 23.22 -6.28
N GLU A 73 8.95 24.14 -5.32
CA GLU A 73 9.57 24.01 -4.01
C GLU A 73 8.94 22.82 -3.27
N TYR A 74 9.79 21.92 -2.75
CA TYR A 74 9.36 20.79 -1.95
C TYR A 74 9.98 20.80 -0.56
N TRP A 75 9.35 20.10 0.38
CA TRP A 75 9.92 19.82 1.69
C TRP A 75 9.68 18.37 2.10
N VAL A 76 10.64 17.82 2.83
CA VAL A 76 10.52 16.47 3.40
C VAL A 76 9.55 16.50 4.58
N VAL A 77 8.50 15.68 4.51
CA VAL A 77 7.53 15.46 5.59
C VAL A 77 8.07 14.43 6.56
N THR A 78 8.56 13.31 6.03
CA THR A 78 9.19 12.26 6.83
C THR A 78 10.21 11.49 5.97
N ALA A 79 11.24 10.99 6.63
CA ALA A 79 12.23 10.09 6.05
C ALA A 79 12.56 9.02 7.10
N VAL A 80 12.24 7.77 6.79
CA VAL A 80 12.42 6.63 7.70
C VAL A 80 12.85 5.41 6.90
N ARG A 81 13.65 4.55 7.52
CA ARG A 81 14.08 3.29 6.91
C ARG A 81 13.42 2.12 7.63
N SER A 82 12.80 1.24 6.88
CA SER A 82 12.27 -0.05 7.35
C SER A 82 13.23 -1.17 6.97
N ARG A 83 12.82 -2.42 7.22
CA ARG A 83 13.53 -3.61 6.73
C ARG A 83 13.39 -3.82 5.21
N TYR A 84 12.42 -3.18 4.57
CA TYR A 84 12.10 -3.36 3.14
C TYR A 84 12.47 -2.12 2.33
N ASN A 85 12.22 -0.91 2.84
CA ASN A 85 12.33 0.33 2.08
C ASN A 85 13.07 1.44 2.81
N GLU A 86 13.62 2.36 2.02
CA GLU A 86 13.89 3.73 2.47
C GLU A 86 12.70 4.61 2.10
N ILE A 87 11.86 4.94 3.07
CA ILE A 87 10.59 5.63 2.88
C ILE A 87 10.82 7.13 3.05
N VAL A 88 10.57 7.91 2.00
CA VAL A 88 10.63 9.37 2.04
C VAL A 88 9.31 9.91 1.52
N ILE A 89 8.65 10.77 2.31
CA ILE A 89 7.48 11.52 1.86
C ILE A 89 7.88 12.96 1.69
N VAL A 90 7.69 13.49 0.49
CA VAL A 90 7.92 14.90 0.16
C VAL A 90 6.61 15.56 -0.20
N ASP A 91 6.53 16.86 0.07
CA ASP A 91 5.33 17.65 -0.11
C ASP A 91 5.68 18.90 -0.90
N THR A 92 4.83 19.24 -1.86
CA THR A 92 4.96 20.43 -2.70
C THR A 92 3.72 21.30 -2.55
N ALA A 93 3.61 22.39 -3.31
CA ALA A 93 2.38 23.18 -3.33
C ALA A 93 1.20 22.40 -3.92
N SER A 94 1.44 21.65 -5.00
CA SER A 94 0.40 20.95 -5.75
C SER A 94 0.13 19.53 -5.25
N SER A 95 1.14 18.83 -4.73
CA SER A 95 1.07 17.39 -4.51
C SER A 95 1.88 16.92 -3.31
N ARG A 96 1.66 15.65 -2.94
CA ARG A 96 2.48 14.92 -1.98
C ARG A 96 2.91 13.61 -2.61
N TYR A 97 4.20 13.31 -2.53
CA TYR A 97 4.81 12.15 -3.16
C TYR A 97 5.41 11.21 -2.11
N LEU A 98 5.26 9.92 -2.35
CA LEU A 98 6.00 8.85 -1.70
C LEU A 98 7.14 8.43 -2.60
N LEU A 99 8.35 8.48 -2.06
CA LEU A 99 9.55 7.96 -2.69
C LEU A 99 10.03 6.76 -1.88
N LEU A 100 10.30 5.64 -2.56
CA LEU A 100 10.80 4.43 -1.93
C LEU A 100 12.22 4.09 -2.39
N ASP A 101 12.79 3.10 -1.71
CA ASP A 101 14.09 2.49 -1.96
C ASP A 101 15.27 3.48 -2.19
N SER A 102 16.39 2.97 -2.69
CA SER A 102 17.59 3.77 -2.93
C SER A 102 17.52 4.64 -4.19
N THR A 103 16.62 4.30 -5.14
CA THR A 103 16.39 5.01 -6.39
C THR A 103 15.61 6.29 -6.19
N LYS A 104 14.80 6.38 -5.12
CA LYS A 104 13.89 7.51 -4.84
C LYS A 104 12.87 7.72 -5.96
N ASN A 105 12.50 6.66 -6.67
CA ASN A 105 11.40 6.68 -7.61
C ASN A 105 10.08 7.03 -6.90
N VAL A 106 9.13 7.59 -7.64
CA VAL A 106 7.79 7.90 -7.11
C VAL A 106 6.96 6.62 -7.08
N HIS A 107 6.49 6.24 -5.88
CA HIS A 107 5.65 5.06 -5.65
C HIS A 107 4.24 5.40 -5.20
N SER A 108 3.94 6.69 -4.97
CA SER A 108 2.58 7.16 -4.74
C SER A 108 2.53 8.68 -4.89
N VAL A 109 1.38 9.18 -5.32
CA VAL A 109 1.08 10.61 -5.38
C VAL A 109 -0.31 10.89 -4.82
N ILE A 110 -0.44 12.05 -4.18
CA ILE A 110 -1.70 12.69 -3.85
C ILE A 110 -1.69 14.11 -4.39
N ASN A 111 -2.63 14.41 -5.26
CA ASN A 111 -2.85 15.76 -5.76
C ASN A 111 -3.73 16.55 -4.78
N LYS A 112 -3.30 17.76 -4.42
CA LYS A 112 -4.03 18.64 -3.48
C LYS A 112 -5.14 19.45 -4.16
N GLY A 113 -5.18 19.48 -5.48
CA GLY A 113 -6.21 20.16 -6.28
C GLY A 113 -7.59 19.49 -6.27
N GLY A 114 -7.76 18.37 -5.56
CA GLY A 114 -9.02 17.64 -5.44
C GLY A 114 -9.31 16.66 -6.58
N GLN A 115 -8.48 16.62 -7.61
CA GLN A 115 -8.56 15.64 -8.70
C GLN A 115 -7.59 14.50 -8.44
N ASN A 116 -8.07 13.25 -8.39
CA ASN A 116 -7.19 12.12 -8.08
C ASN A 116 -6.47 11.54 -9.33
N TRP A 117 -6.92 11.87 -10.55
CA TRP A 117 -6.22 11.51 -11.80
C TRP A 117 -4.77 11.97 -11.75
N THR A 118 -3.84 11.04 -12.02
CA THR A 118 -2.41 11.25 -11.84
C THR A 118 -1.68 11.57 -13.15
N GLY A 119 -2.27 11.23 -14.30
CA GLY A 119 -1.59 11.27 -15.59
C GLY A 119 -0.46 10.24 -15.69
N SER A 120 -0.51 9.18 -14.87
CA SER A 120 0.49 8.10 -14.80
C SER A 120 -0.20 6.75 -14.70
N TYR A 121 0.59 5.66 -14.71
CA TYR A 121 0.12 4.27 -14.89
C TYR A 121 -0.94 3.80 -13.87
N TRP A 122 -1.06 4.47 -12.72
CA TRP A 122 -2.11 4.18 -11.73
C TRP A 122 -3.52 4.45 -12.26
N ASP A 123 -3.66 5.37 -13.22
CA ASP A 123 -4.93 5.75 -13.83
C ASP A 123 -5.52 4.57 -14.63
N GLU A 124 -4.67 3.77 -15.26
CA GLU A 124 -5.03 2.60 -16.05
C GLU A 124 -5.61 1.49 -15.19
N PHE A 125 -5.17 1.34 -13.93
CA PHE A 125 -5.75 0.37 -13.00
C PHE A 125 -7.24 0.60 -12.75
N ALA A 126 -7.70 1.85 -12.85
CA ALA A 126 -9.11 2.17 -12.69
C ALA A 126 -10.01 1.67 -13.85
N SER A 127 -9.40 1.20 -14.95
CA SER A 127 -10.10 0.58 -16.08
C SER A 127 -10.37 -0.93 -15.90
N LEU A 128 -9.84 -1.55 -14.84
CA LEU A 128 -10.02 -2.99 -14.57
C LEU A 128 -11.48 -3.39 -14.23
N PRO A 129 -12.23 -2.65 -13.39
CA PRO A 129 -13.54 -3.12 -12.92
C PRO A 129 -14.59 -3.48 -13.98
N PRO A 130 -14.73 -2.76 -15.11
CA PRO A 130 -15.67 -3.11 -16.18
C PRO A 130 -15.41 -4.42 -16.91
N ILE A 131 -14.20 -4.96 -16.86
CA ILE A 131 -13.77 -6.11 -17.67
C ILE A 131 -13.59 -7.40 -16.85
N ILE A 132 -13.86 -7.34 -15.55
CA ILE A 132 -13.81 -8.45 -14.60
C ILE A 132 -15.23 -8.76 -14.07
N PRO A 133 -15.49 -9.92 -13.45
CA PRO A 133 -16.80 -10.22 -12.89
C PRO A 133 -17.02 -9.38 -11.63
N ASN A 134 -18.25 -9.43 -11.09
CA ASN A 134 -18.50 -8.81 -9.79
C ASN A 134 -17.76 -9.56 -8.68
N GLY A 135 -17.05 -8.83 -7.82
CA GLY A 135 -16.37 -9.37 -6.65
C GLY A 135 -15.29 -8.43 -6.13
N PRO A 136 -14.58 -8.84 -5.06
CA PRO A 136 -13.47 -8.06 -4.53
C PRO A 136 -12.28 -8.05 -5.49
N VAL A 137 -11.52 -6.96 -5.48
CA VAL A 137 -10.29 -6.81 -6.25
C VAL A 137 -9.10 -6.69 -5.31
N ALA A 138 -8.06 -7.48 -5.55
CA ALA A 138 -6.81 -7.35 -4.81
C ALA A 138 -5.86 -6.36 -5.48
N ILE A 139 -5.09 -5.65 -4.66
CA ILE A 139 -3.97 -4.82 -5.10
C ILE A 139 -2.73 -5.34 -4.36
N TYR A 140 -1.80 -5.94 -5.09
CA TYR A 140 -0.54 -6.43 -4.54
C TYR A 140 0.52 -5.35 -4.69
N GLY A 141 1.00 -4.82 -3.57
CA GLY A 141 1.78 -3.59 -3.54
C GLY A 141 0.84 -2.39 -3.45
N LEU A 142 0.76 -1.78 -2.28
CA LEU A 142 -0.21 -0.71 -2.04
C LEU A 142 0.43 0.68 -2.16
N GLY A 143 1.73 0.77 -1.85
CA GLY A 143 2.41 2.04 -1.73
C GLY A 143 1.68 2.98 -0.77
N GLY A 144 1.40 4.19 -1.24
CA GLY A 144 0.58 5.17 -0.51
C GLY A 144 -0.94 5.08 -0.76
N GLY A 145 -1.39 4.12 -1.59
CA GLY A 145 -2.80 3.91 -1.90
C GLY A 145 -3.35 4.75 -3.06
N THR A 146 -2.50 5.22 -3.98
CA THR A 146 -2.93 6.01 -5.15
C THR A 146 -3.92 5.24 -6.03
N ALA A 147 -3.59 4.01 -6.42
CA ALA A 147 -4.48 3.15 -7.21
C ALA A 147 -5.82 2.90 -6.50
N ALA A 148 -5.78 2.56 -5.20
CA ALA A 148 -6.98 2.30 -4.41
C ALA A 148 -7.90 3.53 -4.33
N ARG A 149 -7.33 4.73 -4.23
CA ARG A 149 -8.08 5.99 -4.21
C ARG A 149 -8.83 6.22 -5.51
N LEU A 150 -8.12 6.12 -6.64
CA LEU A 150 -8.70 6.24 -7.98
C LEU A 150 -9.86 5.24 -8.17
N MET A 151 -9.62 3.99 -7.81
CA MET A 151 -10.62 2.94 -7.94
C MET A 151 -11.86 3.17 -7.06
N LEU A 152 -11.70 3.63 -5.81
CA LEU A 152 -12.85 3.91 -4.93
C LEU A 152 -13.61 5.18 -5.31
N GLU A 153 -12.95 6.16 -5.94
CA GLU A 153 -13.63 7.33 -6.51
C GLU A 153 -14.54 6.93 -7.68
N LEU A 154 -14.01 6.15 -8.63
CA LEU A 154 -14.73 5.75 -9.85
C LEU A 154 -15.73 4.62 -9.59
N TRP A 155 -15.38 3.69 -8.70
CA TRP A 155 -16.14 2.49 -8.38
C TRP A 155 -16.45 2.44 -6.89
N PRO A 156 -17.33 3.34 -6.39
CA PRO A 156 -17.54 3.51 -4.95
C PRO A 156 -18.19 2.30 -4.28
N THR A 157 -18.67 1.29 -5.00
CA THR A 157 -19.16 0.02 -4.43
C THR A 157 -18.07 -1.03 -4.24
N MET A 158 -16.87 -0.79 -4.80
CA MET A 158 -15.80 -1.78 -4.89
C MET A 158 -15.26 -2.19 -3.53
N GLN A 159 -15.04 -3.49 -3.34
CA GLN A 159 -14.29 -4.02 -2.19
C GLN A 159 -12.85 -4.23 -2.64
N LEU A 160 -11.92 -3.45 -2.08
CA LEU A 160 -10.50 -3.56 -2.37
C LEU A 160 -9.76 -4.25 -1.23
N GLU A 161 -8.85 -5.14 -1.58
CA GLU A 161 -8.01 -5.91 -0.66
C GLU A 161 -6.56 -5.57 -0.98
N GLY A 162 -6.01 -4.59 -0.27
CA GLY A 162 -4.67 -4.06 -0.51
C GLY A 162 -3.63 -4.78 0.32
N TRP A 163 -2.56 -5.26 -0.32
CA TRP A 163 -1.46 -5.96 0.33
C TRP A 163 -0.18 -5.14 0.26
N GLU A 164 0.46 -4.98 1.40
CA GLU A 164 1.76 -4.31 1.52
C GLU A 164 2.61 -5.05 2.55
N ILE A 165 3.85 -5.35 2.20
CA ILE A 165 4.72 -6.13 3.08
C ILE A 165 5.34 -5.25 4.17
N ASP A 166 5.47 -3.94 3.93
CA ASP A 166 6.12 -2.98 4.80
C ASP A 166 5.16 -2.29 5.78
N GLU A 167 5.14 -2.77 7.03
CA GLU A 167 4.29 -2.23 8.09
C GLU A 167 4.54 -0.74 8.39
N ILE A 168 5.81 -0.30 8.29
CA ILE A 168 6.18 1.09 8.56
C ILE A 168 5.67 1.97 7.41
N LEU A 169 5.72 1.48 6.18
CA LEU A 169 5.14 2.19 5.04
C LEU A 169 3.63 2.39 5.22
N ILE A 170 2.89 1.35 5.62
CA ILE A 170 1.45 1.45 5.87
C ILE A 170 1.14 2.46 6.98
N GLU A 171 1.91 2.50 8.06
CA GLU A 171 1.78 3.51 9.10
C GLU A 171 1.93 4.92 8.50
N LYS A 172 3.01 5.19 7.74
CA LYS A 172 3.23 6.50 7.13
C LYS A 172 2.21 6.86 6.06
N ALA A 173 1.70 5.88 5.32
CA ALA A 173 0.63 6.10 4.35
C ALA A 173 -0.69 6.49 5.04
N ARG A 174 -1.01 5.90 6.19
CA ARG A 174 -2.17 6.30 7.01
C ARG A 174 -2.02 7.72 7.56
N ASP A 175 -0.83 8.07 8.05
CA ASP A 175 -0.55 9.36 8.67
C ASP A 175 -0.53 10.51 7.66
N TYR A 176 0.12 10.30 6.50
CA TYR A 176 0.49 11.40 5.61
C TYR A 176 -0.10 11.30 4.22
N LEU A 177 -0.56 10.11 3.82
CA LEU A 177 -1.07 9.83 2.48
C LEU A 177 -2.57 9.50 2.48
N GLY A 178 -3.30 9.70 3.60
CA GLY A 178 -4.76 9.54 3.64
C GLY A 178 -5.25 8.11 3.37
N LEU A 179 -4.40 7.10 3.53
CA LEU A 179 -4.78 5.70 3.36
C LEU A 179 -5.91 5.30 4.33
N SER A 180 -5.90 5.87 5.54
CA SER A 180 -6.90 5.66 6.59
C SER A 180 -8.31 6.10 6.19
N GLU A 181 -8.44 7.06 5.27
CA GLU A 181 -9.74 7.48 4.74
C GLU A 181 -10.31 6.45 3.76
N LEU A 182 -9.44 5.74 3.02
CA LEU A 182 -9.85 4.68 2.08
C LEU A 182 -10.32 3.43 2.81
N GLU A 183 -9.86 3.21 4.05
CA GLU A 183 -10.28 2.08 4.88
C GLU A 183 -11.74 2.22 5.39
N LYS A 184 -12.27 3.45 5.39
CA LYS A 184 -13.65 3.75 5.73
C LYS A 184 -14.58 3.45 4.53
N PRO A 185 -15.81 2.98 4.78
CA PRO A 185 -16.77 2.80 3.71
C PRO A 185 -17.09 4.12 2.98
N THR A 186 -17.12 4.08 1.66
CA THR A 186 -17.70 5.15 0.84
C THR A 186 -19.21 5.23 1.09
N SER A 187 -19.86 6.24 0.51
CA SER A 187 -21.33 6.37 0.52
C SER A 187 -22.08 5.21 -0.14
N LYS A 188 -21.39 4.35 -0.91
CA LYS A 188 -21.95 3.17 -1.59
C LYS A 188 -21.45 1.84 -1.00
N GLY A 189 -20.70 1.89 0.11
CA GLY A 189 -20.25 0.71 0.85
C GLY A 189 -18.94 0.09 0.36
N GLY A 190 -18.33 0.61 -0.71
CA GLY A 190 -16.98 0.25 -1.11
C GLY A 190 -15.96 0.70 -0.08
N ARG A 191 -14.82 0.00 0.00
CA ARG A 191 -13.74 0.31 0.95
C ARG A 191 -12.46 -0.42 0.57
N LEU A 192 -11.35 0.05 1.13
CA LEU A 192 -10.09 -0.68 1.19
C LEU A 192 -9.99 -1.48 2.50
N CYS A 193 -9.53 -2.72 2.41
CA CYS A 193 -9.04 -3.48 3.55
C CYS A 193 -7.55 -3.72 3.35
N VAL A 194 -6.73 -3.28 4.31
CA VAL A 194 -5.27 -3.34 4.22
C VAL A 194 -4.76 -4.58 4.95
N HIS A 195 -3.93 -5.36 4.28
CA HIS A 195 -3.21 -6.51 4.81
C HIS A 195 -1.72 -6.20 4.81
N VAL A 196 -1.10 -6.37 5.98
CA VAL A 196 0.33 -6.16 6.16
C VAL A 196 1.03 -7.52 6.15
N ASP A 197 1.35 -8.02 4.96
CA ASP A 197 1.97 -9.33 4.76
C ASP A 197 2.55 -9.47 3.34
N ASP A 198 3.28 -10.56 3.09
CA ASP A 198 3.74 -10.95 1.76
C ASP A 198 2.56 -11.42 0.89
N ALA A 199 2.24 -10.63 -0.13
CA ALA A 199 1.20 -10.91 -1.11
C ALA A 199 1.45 -12.16 -1.97
N LEU A 200 2.71 -12.61 -2.06
CA LEU A 200 3.12 -13.77 -2.85
C LEU A 200 3.29 -15.04 -1.98
N SER A 201 2.99 -14.97 -0.69
CA SER A 201 3.11 -16.11 0.24
C SER A 201 2.22 -17.30 -0.18
N PRO A 202 2.77 -18.52 -0.33
CA PRO A 202 2.00 -19.72 -0.74
C PRO A 202 0.91 -20.16 0.23
N SER A 203 0.97 -19.69 1.49
CA SER A 203 -0.03 -19.99 2.52
C SER A 203 -1.37 -19.28 2.30
N GLN A 204 -1.40 -18.35 1.35
CA GLN A 204 -2.61 -17.70 0.87
C GLN A 204 -3.31 -18.65 -0.12
N ASP A 205 -3.98 -19.68 0.40
CA ASP A 205 -4.84 -20.54 -0.39
C ASP A 205 -6.11 -19.76 -0.77
N VAL A 206 -6.04 -19.00 -1.87
CA VAL A 206 -7.05 -18.01 -2.31
C VAL A 206 -7.63 -18.30 -3.69
N SER A 207 -7.60 -19.55 -4.16
CA SER A 207 -8.23 -19.87 -5.45
C SER A 207 -9.70 -19.45 -5.48
N GLY A 208 -10.02 -18.50 -6.37
CA GLY A 208 -11.38 -17.97 -6.54
C GLY A 208 -11.81 -16.89 -5.55
N ARG A 209 -10.89 -16.29 -4.77
CA ARG A 209 -11.25 -15.20 -3.83
C ARG A 209 -11.52 -13.88 -4.53
N TYR A 210 -10.71 -13.53 -5.54
CA TYR A 210 -10.77 -12.23 -6.19
C TYR A 210 -11.39 -12.30 -7.58
N ALA A 211 -12.13 -11.26 -7.93
CA ALA A 211 -12.62 -11.03 -9.29
C ALA A 211 -11.51 -10.52 -10.22
N GLY A 212 -10.52 -9.80 -9.66
CA GLY A 212 -9.34 -9.32 -10.36
C GLY A 212 -8.20 -9.03 -9.38
N ILE A 213 -6.97 -9.00 -9.90
CA ILE A 213 -5.76 -8.72 -9.14
C ILE A 213 -4.94 -7.69 -9.91
N ILE A 214 -4.58 -6.60 -9.25
CA ILE A 214 -3.58 -5.63 -9.72
C ILE A 214 -2.25 -5.99 -9.06
N VAL A 215 -1.18 -6.03 -9.85
CA VAL A 215 0.18 -6.33 -9.37
C VAL A 215 1.04 -5.10 -9.58
N ASP A 216 1.34 -4.42 -8.48
CA ASP A 216 2.12 -3.17 -8.37
C ASP A 216 3.30 -3.37 -7.41
N LEU A 217 4.06 -4.46 -7.63
CA LEU A 217 5.14 -4.92 -6.75
C LEU A 217 6.52 -4.55 -7.30
N PHE A 218 7.27 -3.77 -6.54
CA PHE A 218 8.60 -3.30 -6.89
C PHE A 218 9.59 -3.44 -5.73
N ALA A 219 10.86 -3.65 -6.06
CA ALA A 219 11.99 -3.52 -5.15
C ALA A 219 13.21 -2.96 -5.90
N ASP A 220 13.95 -2.06 -5.26
CA ASP A 220 15.16 -1.44 -5.83
C ASP A 220 14.92 -0.86 -7.24
N GLY A 221 13.78 -0.19 -7.43
CA GLY A 221 13.36 0.41 -8.70
C GLY A 221 13.06 -0.58 -9.83
N LYS A 222 12.81 -1.86 -9.51
CA LYS A 222 12.56 -2.92 -10.50
C LYS A 222 11.38 -3.80 -10.08
N VAL A 223 10.73 -4.40 -11.07
CA VAL A 223 9.77 -5.49 -10.85
C VAL A 223 10.50 -6.67 -10.19
N LEU A 224 9.85 -7.33 -9.24
CA LEU A 224 10.41 -8.49 -8.54
C LEU A 224 10.75 -9.64 -9.51
N ASP A 225 11.92 -10.24 -9.36
CA ASP A 225 12.37 -11.38 -10.19
C ASP A 225 11.36 -12.54 -10.17
N GLN A 226 10.70 -12.76 -9.03
CA GLN A 226 9.65 -13.77 -8.87
C GLN A 226 8.51 -13.60 -9.88
N LEU A 227 8.13 -12.36 -10.22
CA LEU A 227 7.04 -12.10 -11.18
C LEU A 227 7.44 -12.41 -12.63
N GLN A 228 8.74 -12.54 -12.91
CA GLN A 228 9.26 -12.95 -14.21
C GLN A 228 9.26 -14.48 -14.36
N GLU A 229 9.07 -15.23 -13.27
CA GLU A 229 8.98 -16.68 -13.29
C GLU A 229 7.57 -17.17 -13.64
N VAL A 230 7.51 -18.15 -14.55
CA VAL A 230 6.24 -18.76 -15.00
C VAL A 230 5.43 -19.32 -13.82
N LEU A 231 6.08 -19.80 -12.77
CA LEU A 231 5.41 -20.41 -11.62
C LEU A 231 4.56 -19.39 -10.84
N TYR A 232 5.07 -18.18 -10.62
CA TYR A 232 4.33 -17.12 -9.94
C TYR A 232 3.23 -16.54 -10.83
N MET A 233 3.44 -16.47 -12.15
CA MET A 233 2.38 -16.16 -13.11
C MET A 233 1.24 -17.18 -13.00
N VAL A 234 1.54 -18.48 -12.97
CA VAL A 234 0.54 -19.55 -12.81
C VAL A 234 -0.15 -19.48 -11.44
N MET A 235 0.58 -19.14 -10.38
CA MET A 235 0.00 -18.91 -9.06
C MET A 235 -1.00 -17.75 -9.10
N ILE A 236 -0.62 -16.57 -9.61
CA ILE A 236 -1.52 -15.41 -9.73
C ILE A 236 -2.77 -15.76 -10.55
N VAL A 237 -2.59 -16.50 -11.67
CA VAL A 237 -3.71 -16.97 -12.49
C VAL A 237 -4.62 -17.94 -11.74
N SER A 238 -4.09 -18.78 -10.84
CA SER A 238 -4.90 -19.72 -10.04
C SER A 238 -5.73 -19.05 -8.95
N ILE A 239 -5.35 -17.84 -8.52
CA ILE A 239 -6.06 -17.05 -7.51
C ILE A 239 -7.30 -16.38 -8.12
N ILE A 240 -7.26 -16.04 -9.41
CA ILE A 240 -8.38 -15.43 -10.13
C ILE A 240 -9.47 -16.50 -10.35
N SER A 241 -10.72 -16.17 -9.98
CA SER A 241 -11.87 -17.05 -10.22
C SER A 241 -11.98 -17.48 -11.67
N HIS A 242 -12.45 -18.71 -11.94
CA HIS A 242 -12.62 -19.31 -13.27
C HIS A 242 -13.18 -18.34 -14.33
N ILE A 243 -12.30 -17.62 -15.02
CA ILE A 243 -12.62 -16.77 -16.17
C ILE A 243 -11.58 -17.02 -17.25
N SER A 244 -12.11 -17.28 -18.44
CA SER A 244 -11.36 -17.64 -19.65
C SER A 244 -10.60 -16.48 -20.29
N THR A 245 -10.48 -15.33 -19.62
CA THR A 245 -9.82 -14.13 -20.13
C THR A 245 -9.07 -13.42 -19.00
N LEU A 246 -7.74 -13.48 -19.06
CA LEU A 246 -6.83 -12.81 -18.15
C LEU A 246 -6.57 -11.38 -18.66
N TYR A 247 -6.76 -10.38 -17.79
CA TYR A 247 -6.22 -9.04 -17.99
C TYR A 247 -5.23 -8.77 -16.86
N LEU A 248 -3.95 -9.05 -17.12
CA LEU A 248 -2.86 -8.70 -16.22
C LEU A 248 -2.22 -7.43 -16.76
N LEU A 249 -2.40 -6.32 -16.04
CA LEU A 249 -1.67 -5.07 -16.29
C LEU A 249 -0.39 -5.14 -15.46
N MET A 250 0.74 -5.42 -16.12
CA MET A 250 2.08 -5.26 -15.55
C MET A 250 2.73 -4.06 -16.22
N TYR A 251 3.30 -3.16 -15.43
CA TYR A 251 4.03 -1.97 -15.88
C TYR A 251 5.47 -2.01 -15.35
#